data_AF-A0A7S0P165-F1
#
_entry.id   AF-A0A7S0P165-F1
#
_cell.length_a   1.000
_cell.length_b   1.000
_cell.length_c   1.000
_cell.angle_alpha   90.00
_cell.angle_beta   90.00
_cell.angle_gamma   90.00
#
_symmetry.space_group_name_H-M   'P 1'
#
loop_
_entity.id
_entity.type
_entity.pdbx_description
1 polymer ?
#
loop_
_entity_poly.entity_id
_entity_poly.type
_entity_poly.pdbx_seq_one_letter_code
_entity_poly.pdbx_strand_id
1 'polypeptide(L)'
;GMAAWAATATAEAAKAAEAEEAEEAEDASQESAASDEAGEPAMEWATVNQQPPIWMQPPSELSHDDYAAFYRAISHDFEDHLAVKHFAVEGQVDMRALLYIPRRAPFDIFQQEGRANKLRLYVRRVFVMDECDDLCPEWLSFLRGVVDSDDLPLNVSREMLQQSKTLLRAMRKNLVKKTIEMLVELAAADPDKYMRFYAQFSKNLKLGVHEEEAQRERLAALLRFHSSKSGANQTSLSEYVARMAANQSKIFYIAGEGLEAVRDSPFVEQLHARGLEVLYMVEPIDEYVMQSLRDFDGKEFVCITKARLDLGDDDAEPQRDAEEARRLELLCNATEARLRGAVQKVVVSSRLSASPC
;
A
#
# COMPACT_ATOMS: atom_id res chain seq x y z
N GLY A 1 -95.13 59.45 -36.26
CA GLY A 1 -94.04 59.49 -35.27
C GLY A 1 -93.63 58.12 -34.76
N MET A 2 -93.38 57.13 -35.62
CA MET A 2 -92.77 55.84 -35.23
C MET A 2 -91.83 55.25 -36.31
N ALA A 3 -91.53 56.00 -37.38
CA ALA A 3 -90.62 55.58 -38.45
C ALA A 3 -89.30 56.38 -38.50
N ALA A 4 -89.17 57.45 -37.69
CA ALA A 4 -87.95 58.26 -37.61
C ALA A 4 -87.04 57.90 -36.41
N TRP A 5 -87.44 56.89 -35.62
CA TRP A 5 -86.67 56.44 -34.45
C TRP A 5 -85.95 55.09 -34.67
N ALA A 6 -86.32 54.35 -35.71
CA ALA A 6 -85.70 53.07 -36.07
C ALA A 6 -84.49 53.21 -37.02
N ALA A 7 -84.36 54.34 -37.71
CA ALA A 7 -83.25 54.61 -38.64
C ALA A 7 -82.03 55.27 -37.96
N THR A 8 -82.21 55.90 -36.80
CA THR A 8 -81.11 56.48 -36.01
C THR A 8 -80.42 55.45 -35.12
N ALA A 9 -81.17 54.48 -34.58
CA ALA A 9 -80.60 53.40 -33.75
C ALA A 9 -79.75 52.39 -34.53
N THR A 10 -79.98 52.24 -35.84
CA THR A 10 -79.21 51.33 -36.72
C THR A 10 -77.93 51.96 -37.28
N ALA A 11 -77.84 53.29 -37.32
CA ALA A 11 -76.63 54.00 -37.73
C ALA A 11 -75.61 54.19 -36.59
N GLU A 12 -76.07 54.36 -35.34
CA GLU A 12 -75.18 54.42 -34.16
C GLU A 12 -74.59 53.05 -33.79
N ALA A 13 -75.32 51.95 -34.01
CA ALA A 13 -74.81 50.60 -33.78
C ALA A 13 -73.73 50.17 -34.80
N ALA A 14 -73.83 50.60 -36.06
CA ALA A 14 -72.82 50.31 -37.08
C ALA A 14 -71.53 51.12 -36.87
N LYS A 15 -71.64 52.35 -36.34
CA LYS A 15 -70.49 53.22 -36.06
C LYS A 15 -69.74 52.85 -34.78
N ALA A 16 -70.40 52.15 -33.85
CA ALA A 16 -69.76 51.59 -32.66
C ALA A 16 -68.97 50.31 -32.99
N ALA A 17 -69.47 49.46 -33.90
CA ALA A 17 -68.79 48.24 -34.32
C ALA A 17 -67.52 48.50 -35.17
N GLU A 18 -67.52 49.52 -36.04
CA GLU A 18 -66.31 49.92 -36.80
C GLU A 18 -65.24 50.63 -35.93
N ALA A 19 -65.62 51.17 -34.77
CA ALA A 19 -64.67 51.79 -33.83
C ALA A 19 -64.01 50.75 -32.91
N GLU A 20 -64.74 49.67 -32.56
CA GLU A 20 -64.23 48.56 -31.74
C GLU A 20 -63.24 47.67 -32.54
N GLU A 21 -63.48 47.43 -33.84
CA GLU A 21 -62.52 46.71 -34.71
C GLU A 21 -61.27 47.53 -35.08
N ALA A 22 -61.32 48.87 -34.95
CA ALA A 22 -60.16 49.74 -35.19
C ALA A 22 -59.26 49.89 -33.95
N GLU A 23 -59.81 49.82 -32.73
CA GLU A 23 -59.02 49.77 -31.49
C GLU A 23 -58.33 48.41 -31.28
N GLU A 24 -58.96 47.29 -31.65
CA GLU A 24 -58.31 45.96 -31.59
C GLU A 24 -57.18 45.77 -32.63
N ALA A 25 -57.16 46.55 -33.72
CA ALA A 25 -56.11 46.46 -34.75
C ALA A 25 -54.89 47.34 -34.48
N GLU A 26 -55.01 48.43 -33.71
CA GLU A 26 -53.86 49.24 -33.28
C GLU A 26 -53.17 48.66 -32.03
N ASP A 27 -53.87 47.95 -31.15
CA ASP A 27 -53.27 47.26 -29.98
C ASP A 27 -52.47 46.00 -30.40
N ALA A 28 -52.84 45.36 -31.52
CA ALA A 28 -52.12 44.21 -32.08
C ALA A 28 -50.83 44.56 -32.86
N SER A 29 -50.52 45.86 -33.07
CA SER A 29 -49.34 46.29 -33.85
C SER A 29 -48.32 47.14 -33.09
N GLN A 30 -48.53 47.40 -31.79
CA GLN A 30 -47.57 48.10 -30.92
C GLN A 30 -47.01 47.28 -29.75
N GLU A 31 -47.39 46.00 -29.58
CA GLU A 31 -46.81 45.11 -28.55
C GLU A 31 -45.68 44.18 -29.05
N SER A 32 -45.04 44.49 -30.18
CA SER A 32 -43.81 43.78 -30.64
C SER A 32 -42.53 44.61 -30.56
N ALA A 33 -42.55 45.75 -29.85
CA ALA A 33 -41.37 46.56 -29.60
C ALA A 33 -41.07 46.66 -28.10
N ALA A 34 -40.04 45.91 -27.69
CA ALA A 34 -39.31 46.00 -26.43
C ALA A 34 -39.94 45.34 -25.18
N SER A 35 -39.72 44.04 -25.06
CA SER A 35 -39.08 43.48 -23.86
C SER A 35 -38.10 42.39 -24.28
N ASP A 36 -36.82 42.77 -24.43
CA ASP A 36 -35.71 41.84 -24.14
C ASP A 36 -35.76 41.58 -22.63
N GLU A 37 -36.78 40.85 -22.16
CA GLU A 37 -36.66 40.11 -20.91
C GLU A 37 -35.64 39.03 -21.21
N ALA A 38 -34.40 39.30 -20.80
CA ALA A 38 -33.35 38.32 -20.66
C ALA A 38 -33.94 37.14 -19.88
N GLY A 39 -34.41 36.12 -20.62
CA GLY A 39 -34.90 34.89 -20.05
C GLY A 39 -33.84 34.39 -19.09
N GLU A 40 -34.22 34.22 -17.83
CA GLU A 40 -33.36 33.57 -16.85
C GLU A 40 -32.79 32.32 -17.52
N PRO A 41 -31.46 32.10 -17.51
CA PRO A 41 -30.88 30.99 -18.23
C PRO A 41 -31.56 29.72 -17.75
N ALA A 42 -32.31 29.07 -18.65
CA ALA A 42 -33.01 27.84 -18.35
C ALA A 42 -31.96 26.87 -17.79
N MET A 43 -32.09 26.57 -16.50
CA MET A 43 -31.13 25.75 -15.79
C MET A 43 -31.29 24.31 -16.28
N GLU A 44 -30.55 23.96 -17.33
CA GLU A 44 -30.49 22.60 -17.83
C GLU A 44 -29.77 21.73 -16.79
N TRP A 45 -30.55 20.87 -16.14
CA TRP A 45 -30.01 19.82 -15.29
C TRP A 45 -29.33 18.77 -16.16
N ALA A 46 -28.03 18.93 -16.38
CA ALA A 46 -27.21 17.91 -17.01
C ALA A 46 -26.97 16.76 -16.00
N THR A 47 -27.31 15.52 -16.40
CA THR A 47 -26.93 14.33 -15.64
C THR A 47 -25.40 14.22 -15.61
N VAL A 48 -24.80 14.55 -14.47
CA VAL A 48 -23.32 14.65 -14.31
C VAL A 48 -22.63 13.30 -14.50
N ASN A 49 -23.27 12.18 -14.14
CA ASN A 49 -22.69 10.83 -14.24
C ASN A 49 -23.52 9.94 -15.18
N GLN A 50 -23.12 9.83 -16.44
CA GLN A 50 -23.69 8.86 -17.38
C GLN A 50 -22.89 7.56 -17.48
N GLN A 51 -21.64 7.55 -17.00
CA GLN A 51 -20.78 6.38 -17.07
C GLN A 51 -20.85 5.54 -15.79
N PRO A 52 -20.93 4.21 -15.91
CA PRO A 52 -20.86 3.33 -14.74
C PRO A 52 -19.52 3.54 -14.00
N PRO A 53 -19.47 3.35 -12.68
CA PRO A 53 -18.23 3.47 -11.92
C PRO A 53 -17.12 2.60 -12.52
N ILE A 54 -15.88 3.09 -12.53
CA ILE A 54 -14.75 2.41 -13.18
C ILE A 54 -14.55 0.96 -12.68
N TRP A 55 -14.79 0.69 -11.39
CA TRP A 55 -14.67 -0.65 -10.81
C TRP A 55 -15.80 -1.61 -11.21
N MET A 56 -16.84 -1.11 -11.90
CA MET A 56 -17.92 -1.93 -12.46
C MET A 56 -17.67 -2.27 -13.93
N GLN A 57 -16.79 -1.53 -14.61
CA GLN A 57 -16.47 -1.72 -16.01
C GLN A 57 -15.48 -2.90 -16.20
N PRO A 58 -15.53 -3.61 -17.34
CA PRO A 58 -14.54 -4.65 -17.64
C PRO A 58 -13.12 -4.06 -17.68
N PRO A 59 -12.12 -4.69 -17.01
CA PRO A 59 -10.75 -4.18 -17.02
C PRO A 59 -10.14 -4.01 -18.42
N SER A 60 -10.62 -4.77 -19.41
CA SER A 60 -10.18 -4.71 -20.81
C SER A 60 -10.63 -3.47 -21.57
N GLU A 61 -11.66 -2.78 -21.07
CA GLU A 61 -12.21 -1.56 -21.69
C GLU A 61 -11.61 -0.29 -21.09
N LEU A 62 -10.77 -0.43 -20.04
CA LEU A 62 -10.19 0.67 -19.30
C LEU A 62 -8.74 0.89 -19.70
N SER A 63 -8.41 2.13 -20.02
CA SER A 63 -7.05 2.57 -20.30
C SER A 63 -6.28 2.88 -19.02
N HIS A 64 -4.96 3.03 -19.15
CA HIS A 64 -4.14 3.52 -18.05
C HIS A 64 -4.59 4.90 -17.56
N ASP A 65 -4.98 5.78 -18.49
CA ASP A 65 -5.39 7.16 -18.18
C ASP A 65 -6.69 7.19 -17.39
N ASP A 66 -7.62 6.24 -17.62
CA ASP A 66 -8.85 6.11 -16.83
C ASP A 66 -8.54 5.78 -15.37
N TYR A 67 -7.63 4.83 -15.12
CA TYR A 67 -7.17 4.48 -13.78
C TYR A 67 -6.40 5.65 -13.13
N ALA A 68 -5.53 6.34 -13.87
CA ALA A 68 -4.78 7.48 -13.36
C ALA A 68 -5.70 8.65 -13.01
N ALA A 69 -6.67 8.98 -13.87
CA ALA A 69 -7.67 10.01 -13.62
C ALA A 69 -8.50 9.70 -12.38
N PHE A 70 -8.97 8.45 -12.25
CA PHE A 70 -9.72 8.04 -11.08
C PHE A 70 -8.89 8.09 -9.80
N TYR A 71 -7.63 7.62 -9.84
CA TYR A 71 -6.71 7.71 -8.70
C TYR A 71 -6.59 9.16 -8.20
N ARG A 72 -6.24 10.11 -9.09
CA ARG A 72 -6.10 11.53 -8.73
C ARG A 72 -7.38 12.11 -8.13
N ALA A 73 -8.55 11.71 -8.65
CA ALA A 73 -9.84 12.16 -8.14
C ALA A 73 -10.14 11.67 -6.71
N ILE A 74 -9.66 10.49 -6.31
CA ILE A 74 -9.93 9.92 -4.97
C ILE A 74 -8.81 10.14 -3.95
N SER A 75 -7.57 10.33 -4.40
CA SER A 75 -6.39 10.42 -3.53
C SER A 75 -6.01 11.85 -3.17
N HIS A 76 -6.49 12.84 -3.94
CA HIS A 76 -6.01 14.22 -3.90
C HIS A 76 -4.49 14.35 -4.17
N ASP A 77 -3.90 13.34 -4.80
CA ASP A 77 -2.54 13.35 -5.30
C ASP A 77 -2.50 13.98 -6.69
N PHE A 78 -1.45 14.76 -6.96
CA PHE A 78 -1.22 15.34 -8.28
C PHE A 78 -0.42 14.40 -9.18
N GLU A 79 0.32 13.44 -8.61
CA GLU A 79 1.01 12.40 -9.35
C GLU A 79 0.08 11.21 -9.63
N ASP A 80 0.48 10.38 -10.61
CA ASP A 80 -0.21 9.12 -10.88
C ASP A 80 0.14 8.06 -9.84
N HIS A 81 -0.69 7.03 -9.77
CA HIS A 81 -0.37 5.85 -8.97
C HIS A 81 0.91 5.15 -9.48
N LEU A 82 1.57 4.43 -8.57
CA LEU A 82 2.65 3.51 -8.92
C LEU A 82 2.05 2.25 -9.55
N ALA A 83 1.17 1.55 -8.84
CA ALA A 83 0.54 0.33 -9.32
C ALA A 83 -0.95 0.35 -9.05
N VAL A 84 -1.70 -0.43 -9.85
CA VAL A 84 -3.14 -0.60 -9.72
C VAL A 84 -3.50 -2.08 -9.85
N LYS A 85 -4.45 -2.55 -9.05
CA LYS A 85 -5.06 -3.88 -9.14
C LYS A 85 -6.57 -3.74 -9.14
N HIS A 86 -7.18 -4.08 -10.28
CA HIS A 86 -8.63 -4.18 -10.44
C HIS A 86 -9.02 -5.64 -10.37
N PHE A 87 -9.93 -6.01 -9.47
CA PHE A 87 -10.41 -7.38 -9.35
C PHE A 87 -11.84 -7.48 -8.82
N ALA A 88 -12.47 -8.61 -9.13
CA ALA A 88 -13.70 -9.06 -8.50
C ALA A 88 -13.44 -10.37 -7.75
N VAL A 89 -14.14 -10.58 -6.65
CA VAL A 89 -14.18 -11.84 -5.91
C VAL A 89 -15.64 -12.23 -5.75
N GLU A 90 -15.92 -13.50 -6.01
CA GLU A 90 -17.22 -14.13 -5.78
C GLU A 90 -17.07 -15.23 -4.73
N GLY A 91 -18.11 -15.49 -3.94
CA GLY A 91 -18.19 -16.63 -3.02
C GLY A 91 -18.63 -16.24 -1.61
N GLN A 92 -17.72 -16.29 -0.64
CA GLN A 92 -18.07 -15.96 0.76
C GLN A 92 -18.47 -14.49 0.93
N VAL A 93 -17.88 -13.61 0.12
CA VAL A 93 -18.24 -12.22 -0.03
C VAL A 93 -18.06 -11.87 -1.49
N ASP A 94 -19.14 -11.38 -2.09
CA ASP A 94 -19.13 -10.82 -3.43
C ASP A 94 -18.69 -9.35 -3.33
N MET A 95 -17.54 -9.06 -3.94
CA MET A 95 -16.97 -7.72 -3.94
C MET A 95 -16.18 -7.42 -5.20
N ARG A 96 -16.21 -6.15 -5.60
CA ARG A 96 -15.33 -5.58 -6.61
C ARG A 96 -14.44 -4.55 -5.94
N ALA A 97 -13.17 -4.52 -6.32
CA ALA A 97 -12.22 -3.60 -5.72
C ALA A 97 -11.22 -3.10 -6.73
N LEU A 98 -10.81 -1.86 -6.50
CA LEU A 98 -9.79 -1.17 -7.26
C LEU A 98 -8.78 -0.59 -6.27
N LEU A 99 -7.61 -1.21 -6.20
CA LEU A 99 -6.55 -0.87 -5.26
C LEU A 99 -5.41 -0.17 -5.99
N TYR A 100 -4.90 0.88 -5.37
CA TYR A 100 -3.79 1.68 -5.85
C TYR A 100 -2.66 1.71 -4.82
N ILE A 101 -1.44 1.66 -5.33
CA ILE A 101 -0.22 1.98 -4.58
C ILE A 101 0.22 3.39 -5.01
N PRO A 102 0.29 4.37 -4.09
CA PRO A 102 0.86 5.69 -4.38
C PRO A 102 2.32 5.62 -4.80
N ARG A 103 2.82 6.63 -5.52
CA ARG A 103 4.25 6.72 -5.85
C ARG A 103 5.13 7.11 -4.66
N ARG A 104 4.56 7.82 -3.70
CA ARG A 104 5.27 8.35 -2.54
C ARG A 104 4.50 8.01 -1.27
N ALA A 105 5.22 7.65 -0.22
CA ALA A 105 4.61 7.49 1.08
C ALA A 105 4.23 8.87 1.65
N PRO A 106 3.03 9.04 2.23
CA PRO A 106 2.70 10.21 3.04
C PRO A 106 3.67 10.35 4.21
N PHE A 107 4.02 11.58 4.59
CA PHE A 107 4.98 11.84 5.67
C PHE A 107 4.48 11.36 7.05
N ASP A 108 3.16 11.24 7.20
CA ASP A 108 2.43 10.90 8.42
C ASP A 108 2.04 9.42 8.50
N ILE A 109 2.40 8.57 7.53
CA ILE A 109 1.93 7.18 7.41
C ILE A 109 2.09 6.31 8.69
N PHE A 110 3.09 6.58 9.53
CA PHE A 110 3.30 5.87 10.80
C PHE A 110 2.81 6.62 12.04
N GLN A 111 2.33 7.85 11.87
CA GLN A 111 1.68 8.64 12.92
C GLN A 111 0.23 8.16 13.11
N GLN A 112 -0.36 8.43 14.27
CA GLN A 112 -1.70 7.92 14.61
C GLN A 112 -2.77 8.34 13.58
N GLU A 113 -2.69 9.56 13.05
CA GLU A 113 -3.60 10.10 12.04
C GLU A 113 -3.40 9.46 10.65
N GLY A 114 -2.16 9.13 10.29
CA GLY A 114 -1.82 8.51 9.00
C GLY A 114 -2.04 7.00 8.93
N ARG A 115 -2.27 6.33 10.07
CA ARG A 115 -2.59 4.89 10.16
C ARG A 115 -4.01 4.56 9.70
N ALA A 116 -4.90 5.55 9.64
CA ALA A 116 -6.27 5.36 9.20
C ALA A 116 -6.28 4.80 7.77
N ASN A 117 -7.09 3.77 7.53
CA ASN A 117 -7.23 3.17 6.21
C ASN A 117 -7.78 4.20 5.21
N LYS A 118 -7.25 4.26 4.00
CA LYS A 118 -7.71 5.25 2.99
C LYS A 118 -8.48 4.60 1.83
N LEU A 119 -9.09 3.44 2.11
CA LEU A 119 -10.02 2.76 1.20
C LEU A 119 -11.45 3.28 1.44
N ARG A 120 -12.15 3.58 0.34
CA ARG A 120 -13.56 3.99 0.38
C ARG A 120 -14.45 2.75 0.24
N LEU A 121 -15.36 2.54 1.17
CA LEU A 121 -16.31 1.44 1.16
C LEU A 121 -17.63 1.87 0.51
N TYR A 122 -18.07 1.08 -0.45
CA TYR A 122 -19.33 1.21 -1.14
C TYR A 122 -20.18 -0.04 -0.93
N VAL A 123 -21.49 0.14 -0.90
CA VAL A 123 -22.46 -0.94 -0.86
C VAL A 123 -23.47 -0.72 -1.97
N ARG A 124 -23.53 -1.66 -2.92
CA ARG A 124 -24.36 -1.55 -4.12
C ARG A 124 -24.14 -0.22 -4.85
N ARG A 125 -22.87 0.19 -4.97
CA ARG A 125 -22.42 1.46 -5.57
C ARG A 125 -22.81 2.73 -4.79
N VAL A 126 -23.39 2.60 -3.60
CA VAL A 126 -23.67 3.73 -2.71
C VAL A 126 -22.48 3.91 -1.78
N PHE A 127 -21.91 5.12 -1.73
CA PHE A 127 -20.85 5.44 -0.80
C PHE A 127 -21.36 5.31 0.65
N VAL A 128 -20.64 4.55 1.47
CA VAL A 128 -21.00 4.31 2.88
C VAL A 128 -20.05 5.08 3.80
N MET A 129 -18.74 4.84 3.67
CA MET A 129 -17.75 5.53 4.47
C MET A 129 -16.36 5.51 3.83
N ASP A 130 -15.59 6.51 4.20
CA ASP A 130 -14.14 6.48 4.18
C ASP A 130 -13.60 5.90 5.50
N GLU A 131 -12.35 5.45 5.47
CA GLU A 131 -11.62 5.08 6.68
C GLU A 131 -12.31 3.98 7.51
N CYS A 132 -12.40 2.80 6.91
CA CYS A 132 -12.84 1.58 7.58
C CYS A 132 -11.62 0.80 8.10
N ASP A 133 -11.24 1.01 9.36
CA ASP A 133 -10.10 0.34 10.01
C ASP A 133 -10.22 -1.19 10.00
N ASP A 134 -11.46 -1.71 10.00
CA ASP A 134 -11.73 -3.14 9.95
C ASP A 134 -11.50 -3.76 8.56
N LEU A 135 -11.41 -2.95 7.49
CA LEU A 135 -11.30 -3.43 6.11
C LEU A 135 -9.87 -3.81 5.70
N CYS A 136 -8.86 -3.10 6.20
CA CYS A 136 -7.45 -3.31 5.85
C CYS A 136 -6.59 -3.41 7.11
N PRO A 137 -5.54 -4.25 7.15
CA PRO A 137 -4.55 -4.23 8.22
C PRO A 137 -3.68 -2.98 8.15
N GLU A 138 -3.09 -2.62 9.30
CA GLU A 138 -2.29 -1.40 9.46
C GLU A 138 -1.10 -1.35 8.50
N TRP A 139 -0.48 -2.50 8.23
CA TRP A 139 0.62 -2.58 7.26
C TRP A 139 0.21 -2.20 5.83
N LEU A 140 -1.09 -2.23 5.49
CA LEU A 140 -1.63 -1.81 4.19
C LEU A 140 -2.27 -0.41 4.18
N SER A 141 -2.07 0.39 5.22
CA SER A 141 -2.60 1.77 5.33
C SER A 141 -2.18 2.70 4.18
N PHE A 142 -1.11 2.38 3.45
CA PHE A 142 -0.70 3.11 2.25
C PHE A 142 -1.64 2.93 1.05
N LEU A 143 -2.47 1.90 1.02
CA LEU A 143 -3.36 1.66 -0.10
C LEU A 143 -4.39 2.78 -0.24
N ARG A 144 -4.71 3.10 -1.49
CA ARG A 144 -5.83 3.97 -1.88
C ARG A 144 -6.76 3.18 -2.77
N GLY A 145 -8.04 3.47 -2.76
CA GLY A 145 -8.96 2.73 -3.62
C GLY A 145 -10.39 2.66 -3.13
N VAL A 146 -11.12 1.79 -3.81
CA VAL A 146 -12.54 1.53 -3.58
C VAL A 146 -12.75 0.03 -3.39
N VAL A 147 -13.64 -0.31 -2.46
CA VAL A 147 -14.20 -1.65 -2.28
C VAL A 147 -15.72 -1.52 -2.32
N ASP A 148 -16.37 -2.22 -3.24
CA ASP A 148 -17.82 -2.23 -3.42
C ASP A 148 -18.34 -3.66 -3.23
N SER A 149 -19.33 -3.82 -2.37
CA SER A 149 -19.92 -5.13 -2.08
C SER A 149 -21.44 -5.07 -2.06
N ASP A 150 -22.07 -6.07 -2.67
CA ASP A 150 -23.53 -6.19 -2.75
C ASP A 150 -24.14 -6.92 -1.52
N ASP A 151 -23.28 -7.58 -0.74
CA ASP A 151 -23.63 -8.46 0.40
C ASP A 151 -23.75 -7.72 1.74
N LEU A 152 -23.25 -6.48 1.81
CA LEU A 152 -23.40 -5.66 3.01
C LEU A 152 -24.80 -5.02 3.03
N PRO A 153 -25.42 -4.86 4.21
CA PRO A 153 -26.68 -4.12 4.31
C PRO A 153 -26.50 -2.64 3.91
N LEU A 154 -27.52 -2.05 3.26
CA LEU A 154 -27.46 -0.64 2.83
C LEU A 154 -27.55 0.35 4.00
N ASN A 155 -28.22 -0.02 5.09
CA ASN A 155 -28.42 0.82 6.28
C ASN A 155 -27.25 0.75 7.28
N VAL A 156 -26.07 0.38 6.79
CA VAL A 156 -24.90 0.12 7.62
C VAL A 156 -24.33 1.43 8.18
N SER A 157 -24.53 1.65 9.48
CA SER A 157 -23.74 2.59 10.26
C SER A 157 -22.38 1.98 10.62
N ARG A 158 -21.42 2.82 11.09
CA ARG A 158 -20.14 2.33 11.66
C ARG A 158 -20.35 1.28 12.77
N GLU A 159 -21.45 1.38 13.52
CA GLU A 159 -21.81 0.43 14.57
C GLU A 159 -22.37 -0.90 14.01
N MET A 160 -23.14 -0.86 12.92
CA MET A 160 -23.66 -2.07 12.27
C MET A 160 -22.59 -2.83 11.48
N LEU A 161 -21.58 -2.15 10.91
CA LEU A 161 -20.40 -2.83 10.32
C LEU A 161 -19.71 -3.75 11.33
N GLN A 162 -19.63 -3.31 12.59
CA GLN A 162 -19.05 -4.12 13.66
C GLN A 162 -19.89 -5.36 13.99
N GLN A 163 -21.15 -5.46 13.57
CA GLN A 163 -21.93 -6.70 13.68
C GLN A 163 -21.62 -7.66 12.52
N SER A 164 -21.19 -7.13 11.38
CA SER A 164 -20.78 -7.87 10.18
C SER A 164 -19.29 -8.26 10.17
N LYS A 165 -18.66 -8.49 11.34
CA LYS A 165 -17.20 -8.77 11.44
C LYS A 165 -16.74 -9.92 10.57
N THR A 166 -17.56 -10.96 10.39
CA THR A 166 -17.20 -12.11 9.56
C THR A 166 -17.02 -11.73 8.10
N LEU A 167 -17.91 -10.88 7.56
CA LEU A 167 -17.81 -10.40 6.18
C LEU A 167 -16.60 -9.46 6.01
N LEU A 168 -16.40 -8.51 6.93
CA LEU A 168 -15.24 -7.62 6.90
C LEU A 168 -13.91 -8.38 7.00
N ARG A 169 -13.85 -9.42 7.83
CA ARG A 169 -12.67 -10.31 7.90
C ARG A 169 -12.43 -11.05 6.58
N ALA A 170 -13.48 -11.48 5.88
CA ALA A 170 -13.35 -12.12 4.58
C ALA A 170 -12.86 -11.13 3.51
N MET A 171 -13.44 -9.92 3.48
CA MET A 171 -12.98 -8.83 2.61
C MET A 171 -11.51 -8.50 2.87
N ARG A 172 -11.12 -8.31 4.13
CA ARG A 172 -9.73 -8.06 4.55
C ARG A 172 -8.78 -9.13 4.02
N LYS A 173 -9.11 -10.41 4.19
CA LYS A 173 -8.28 -11.53 3.68
C LYS A 173 -8.12 -11.47 2.16
N ASN A 174 -9.18 -11.15 1.44
CA ASN A 174 -9.13 -11.00 -0.02
C ASN A 174 -8.26 -9.80 -0.43
N LEU A 175 -8.40 -8.66 0.24
CA LEU A 175 -7.59 -7.46 0.00
C LEU A 175 -6.11 -7.72 0.25
N VAL A 176 -5.76 -8.37 1.36
CA VAL A 176 -4.39 -8.79 1.67
C VAL A 176 -3.85 -9.70 0.56
N LYS A 177 -4.58 -10.75 0.21
CA LYS A 177 -4.17 -11.70 -0.83
C LYS A 177 -3.94 -11.01 -2.18
N LYS A 178 -4.85 -10.15 -2.61
CA LYS A 178 -4.78 -9.43 -3.88
C LYS A 178 -3.70 -8.36 -3.91
N THR A 179 -3.40 -7.74 -2.77
CA THR A 179 -2.29 -6.81 -2.67
C THR A 179 -0.95 -7.53 -2.80
N ILE A 180 -0.79 -8.68 -2.14
CA ILE A 180 0.42 -9.51 -2.28
C ILE A 180 0.57 -10.00 -3.72
N GLU A 181 -0.51 -10.43 -4.38
CA GLU A 181 -0.49 -10.78 -5.81
C GLU A 181 -0.01 -9.61 -6.68
N MET A 182 -0.54 -8.40 -6.46
CA MET A 182 -0.09 -7.19 -7.15
C MET A 182 1.41 -6.92 -6.94
N LEU A 183 1.92 -7.07 -5.72
CA LEU A 183 3.34 -6.85 -5.42
C LEU A 183 4.25 -7.91 -6.05
N VAL A 184 3.82 -9.18 -6.08
CA VAL A 184 4.56 -10.26 -6.74
C VAL A 184 4.62 -10.03 -8.25
N GLU A 185 3.50 -9.68 -8.87
CA GLU A 185 3.44 -9.33 -10.29
C GLU A 185 4.32 -8.12 -10.61
N LEU A 186 4.28 -7.08 -9.76
CA LEU A 186 5.11 -5.89 -9.90
C LEU A 186 6.61 -6.23 -9.82
N ALA A 187 7.01 -7.04 -8.85
CA ALA A 187 8.39 -7.48 -8.67
C ALA A 187 8.91 -8.31 -9.86
N ALA A 188 8.05 -9.10 -10.50
CA ALA A 188 8.41 -9.93 -11.64
C ALA A 188 8.41 -9.17 -12.97
N ALA A 189 7.44 -8.28 -13.18
CA ALA A 189 7.26 -7.57 -14.45
C ALA A 189 8.15 -6.33 -14.59
N ASP A 190 8.39 -5.60 -13.51
CA ASP A 190 9.14 -4.34 -13.51
C ASP A 190 9.94 -4.18 -12.19
N PRO A 191 11.14 -4.79 -12.12
CA PRO A 191 11.98 -4.74 -10.92
C PRO A 191 12.34 -3.31 -10.48
N ASP A 192 12.56 -2.38 -11.42
CA ASP A 192 12.91 -1.00 -11.09
C ASP A 192 11.75 -0.29 -10.40
N LYS A 193 10.53 -0.48 -10.92
CA LYS A 193 9.31 0.06 -10.31
C LYS A 193 9.01 -0.61 -8.97
N TYR A 194 9.32 -1.89 -8.82
CA TYR A 194 9.26 -2.58 -7.53
C TYR A 194 10.24 -1.99 -6.52
N MET A 195 11.48 -1.67 -6.92
CA MET A 195 12.44 -1.02 -6.03
C MET A 195 11.99 0.39 -5.61
N ARG A 196 11.27 1.12 -6.47
CA ARG A 196 10.62 2.39 -6.08
C ARG A 196 9.53 2.17 -5.04
N PHE A 197 8.69 1.14 -5.20
CA PHE A 197 7.75 0.74 -4.15
C PHE A 197 8.48 0.40 -2.85
N TYR A 198 9.51 -0.45 -2.92
CA TYR A 198 10.24 -0.92 -1.77
C TYR A 198 10.90 0.24 -1.01
N ALA A 199 11.49 1.21 -1.72
CA ALA A 199 12.08 2.40 -1.11
C ALA A 199 11.07 3.25 -0.31
N GLN A 200 9.80 3.25 -0.69
CA GLN A 200 8.76 4.04 -0.03
C GLN A 200 8.04 3.25 1.07
N PHE A 201 7.84 1.94 0.88
CA PHE A 201 6.92 1.13 1.67
C PHE A 201 7.56 -0.16 2.24
N SER A 202 8.90 -0.27 2.27
CA SER A 202 9.59 -1.44 2.87
C SER A 202 9.18 -1.67 4.32
N LYS A 203 9.04 -0.60 5.11
CA LYS A 203 8.62 -0.67 6.52
C LYS A 203 7.21 -1.25 6.67
N ASN A 204 6.28 -0.84 5.81
CA ASN A 204 4.95 -1.43 5.73
C ASN A 204 5.02 -2.92 5.40
N LEU A 205 5.81 -3.30 4.39
CA LEU A 205 5.96 -4.71 4.02
C LEU A 205 6.58 -5.55 5.15
N LYS A 206 7.58 -5.03 5.86
CA LYS A 206 8.22 -5.66 7.02
C LYS A 206 7.25 -5.80 8.20
N LEU A 207 6.40 -4.81 8.44
CA LEU A 207 5.30 -4.92 9.41
C LEU A 207 4.32 -6.04 9.00
N GLY A 208 4.00 -6.14 7.71
CA GLY A 208 3.18 -7.23 7.18
C GLY A 208 3.78 -8.62 7.47
N VAL A 209 5.10 -8.80 7.36
CA VAL A 209 5.77 -10.06 7.72
C VAL A 209 5.62 -10.39 9.22
N HIS A 210 5.62 -9.37 10.07
CA HIS A 210 5.40 -9.52 11.51
C HIS A 210 3.94 -9.92 11.82
N GLU A 211 2.97 -9.27 11.20
CA GLU A 211 1.53 -9.40 11.50
C GLU A 211 0.84 -10.58 10.78
N GLU A 212 1.14 -10.82 9.50
CA GLU A 212 0.38 -11.74 8.64
C GLU A 212 0.96 -13.16 8.63
N GLU A 213 0.76 -13.91 9.71
CA GLU A 213 1.26 -15.28 9.83
C GLU A 213 0.92 -16.17 8.63
N ALA A 214 -0.34 -16.13 8.17
CA ALA A 214 -0.81 -16.97 7.07
C ALA A 214 -0.23 -16.59 5.69
N GLN A 215 0.37 -15.40 5.55
CA GLN A 215 0.97 -14.93 4.29
C GLN A 215 2.47 -14.62 4.43
N ARG A 216 3.05 -14.91 5.60
CA ARG A 216 4.41 -14.51 5.99
C ARG A 216 5.45 -14.94 4.97
N GLU A 217 5.38 -16.17 4.48
CA GLU A 217 6.31 -16.71 3.49
C GLU A 217 6.27 -15.92 2.17
N ARG A 218 5.06 -15.61 1.67
CA ARG A 218 4.88 -14.82 0.44
C ARG A 218 5.38 -13.38 0.61
N LEU A 219 5.16 -12.80 1.78
CA LEU A 219 5.67 -11.46 2.13
C LEU A 219 7.18 -11.45 2.30
N ALA A 220 7.76 -12.49 2.89
CA ALA A 220 9.21 -12.65 3.04
C ALA A 220 9.91 -12.70 1.68
N ALA A 221 9.33 -13.37 0.68
CA ALA A 221 9.87 -13.42 -0.69
C ALA A 221 9.91 -12.03 -1.38
N LEU A 222 9.09 -11.09 -0.93
CA LEU A 222 9.07 -9.71 -1.41
C LEU A 222 10.16 -8.84 -0.73
N LEU A 223 10.76 -9.27 0.38
CA LEU A 223 11.80 -8.48 1.04
C LEU A 223 13.06 -8.36 0.17
N ARG A 224 13.76 -7.24 0.35
CA ARG A 224 15.03 -6.91 -0.31
C ARG A 224 16.02 -6.44 0.75
N PHE A 225 17.22 -7.00 0.74
CA PHE A 225 18.25 -6.71 1.71
C PHE A 225 19.57 -6.41 1.01
N HIS A 226 20.44 -5.64 1.61
CA HIS A 226 21.84 -5.66 1.21
C HIS A 226 22.50 -6.94 1.73
N SER A 227 23.51 -7.43 1.04
CA SER A 227 24.31 -8.56 1.49
C SER A 227 25.78 -8.37 1.17
N SER A 228 26.63 -9.22 1.74
CA SER A 228 28.07 -9.22 1.44
C SER A 228 28.40 -9.53 -0.01
N LYS A 229 27.45 -10.08 -0.79
CA LYS A 229 27.63 -10.41 -2.22
C LYS A 229 26.77 -9.57 -3.16
N SER A 230 25.85 -8.74 -2.64
CA SER A 230 24.95 -7.93 -3.48
C SER A 230 25.57 -6.61 -3.97
N GLY A 231 26.74 -6.24 -3.45
CA GLY A 231 27.43 -4.99 -3.80
C GLY A 231 26.66 -3.75 -3.37
N ALA A 232 26.40 -2.83 -4.29
CA ALA A 232 25.61 -1.63 -4.05
C ALA A 232 24.09 -1.89 -4.08
N ASN A 233 23.66 -3.00 -4.68
CA ASN A 233 22.25 -3.31 -4.86
C ASN A 233 21.70 -4.10 -3.67
N GLN A 234 20.37 -4.18 -3.61
CA GLN A 234 19.67 -5.10 -2.71
C GLN A 234 19.37 -6.41 -3.46
N THR A 235 19.23 -7.50 -2.71
CA THR A 235 18.95 -8.85 -3.20
C THR A 235 17.75 -9.44 -2.44
N SER A 236 17.02 -10.35 -3.08
CA SER A 236 15.93 -11.09 -2.43
C SER A 236 16.44 -12.27 -1.61
N LEU A 237 15.58 -12.80 -0.73
CA LEU A 237 15.88 -14.05 0.01
C LEU A 237 16.02 -15.24 -0.94
N SER A 238 15.18 -15.33 -1.99
CA SER A 238 15.30 -16.39 -3.00
C SER A 238 16.62 -16.32 -3.77
N GLU A 239 17.09 -15.12 -4.10
CA GLU A 239 18.39 -14.90 -4.72
C GLU A 239 19.55 -15.27 -3.80
N TYR A 240 19.45 -14.98 -2.50
CA TYR A 240 20.41 -15.46 -1.50
C TYR A 240 20.44 -16.99 -1.48
N VAL A 241 19.27 -17.64 -1.39
CA VAL A 241 19.16 -19.11 -1.35
C VAL A 241 19.76 -19.74 -2.61
N ALA A 242 19.53 -19.15 -3.78
CA ALA A 242 20.11 -19.62 -5.04
C ALA A 242 21.65 -19.53 -5.09
N ARG A 243 22.27 -18.66 -4.26
CA ARG A 243 23.73 -18.50 -4.14
C ARG A 243 24.33 -19.22 -2.93
N MET A 244 23.52 -19.94 -2.15
CA MET A 244 24.01 -20.71 -1.01
C MET A 244 24.97 -21.81 -1.48
N ALA A 245 26.02 -22.08 -0.69
CA ALA A 245 26.88 -23.22 -0.94
C ALA A 245 26.12 -24.55 -0.74
N ALA A 246 26.56 -25.62 -1.39
CA ALA A 246 25.86 -26.92 -1.37
C ALA A 246 25.68 -27.50 0.05
N ASN A 247 26.63 -27.22 0.95
CA ASN A 247 26.61 -27.63 2.36
C ASN A 247 25.99 -26.59 3.31
N GLN A 248 25.54 -25.44 2.80
CA GLN A 248 24.95 -24.39 3.63
C GLN A 248 23.47 -24.68 3.91
N SER A 249 23.13 -24.84 5.19
CA SER A 249 21.77 -25.11 5.65
C SER A 249 21.08 -23.93 6.32
N LYS A 250 21.79 -22.82 6.54
CA LYS A 250 21.34 -21.66 7.32
C LYS A 250 21.53 -20.34 6.54
N ILE A 251 20.64 -19.38 6.74
CA ILE A 251 20.76 -18.01 6.22
C ILE A 251 21.43 -17.16 7.28
N PHE A 252 22.61 -16.60 6.96
CA PHE A 252 23.35 -15.77 7.91
C PHE A 252 22.98 -14.30 7.76
N TYR A 253 22.77 -13.62 8.88
CA TYR A 253 22.51 -12.19 8.91
C TYR A 253 23.21 -11.49 10.08
N ILE A 254 23.37 -10.18 9.94
CA ILE A 254 23.81 -9.26 10.99
C ILE A 254 22.85 -8.07 11.05
N ALA A 255 22.49 -7.68 12.27
CA ALA A 255 21.72 -6.47 12.54
C ALA A 255 22.64 -5.39 13.14
N GLY A 256 22.46 -4.13 12.75
CA GLY A 256 23.23 -3.01 13.29
C GLY A 256 22.65 -1.64 12.92
N GLU A 257 23.34 -0.57 13.30
CA GLU A 257 22.84 0.81 13.17
C GLU A 257 23.01 1.41 11.76
N GLY A 258 23.72 0.73 10.86
CA GLY A 258 23.97 1.21 9.51
C GLY A 258 24.75 0.23 8.66
N LEU A 259 24.71 0.44 7.33
CA LEU A 259 25.28 -0.48 6.35
C LEU A 259 26.81 -0.59 6.47
N GLU A 260 27.50 0.53 6.72
CA GLU A 260 28.95 0.55 6.92
C GLU A 260 29.33 -0.23 8.20
N ALA A 261 28.63 0.04 9.31
CA ALA A 261 28.90 -0.60 10.60
C ALA A 261 28.77 -2.13 10.54
N VAL A 262 27.78 -2.66 9.83
CA VAL A 262 27.60 -4.11 9.70
C VAL A 262 28.54 -4.74 8.66
N ARG A 263 28.92 -3.99 7.62
CA ARG A 263 29.86 -4.45 6.59
C ARG A 263 31.28 -4.59 7.11
N ASP A 264 31.71 -3.64 7.95
CA ASP A 264 33.06 -3.59 8.52
C ASP A 264 33.13 -4.30 9.89
N SER A 265 32.07 -5.01 10.27
CA SER A 265 31.98 -5.71 11.55
C SER A 265 32.97 -6.88 11.62
N PRO A 266 33.71 -7.05 12.73
CA PRO A 266 34.56 -8.23 12.91
C PRO A 266 33.79 -9.56 12.82
N PHE A 267 32.48 -9.55 13.12
CA PHE A 267 31.64 -10.74 13.05
C PHE A 267 31.45 -11.29 11.63
N VAL A 268 31.65 -10.48 10.57
CA VAL A 268 31.50 -10.96 9.18
C VAL A 268 32.78 -11.57 8.61
N GLU A 269 33.94 -11.33 9.22
CA GLU A 269 35.27 -11.69 8.68
C GLU A 269 35.39 -13.18 8.37
N GLN A 270 35.08 -14.05 9.33
CA GLN A 270 35.19 -15.50 9.14
C GLN A 270 34.21 -16.02 8.09
N LEU A 271 33.00 -15.47 8.02
CA LEU A 271 32.03 -15.85 6.99
C LEU A 271 32.51 -15.45 5.60
N HIS A 272 33.08 -14.25 5.46
CA HIS A 272 33.70 -13.81 4.22
C HIS A 272 34.89 -14.69 3.82
N ALA A 273 35.75 -15.05 4.77
CA ALA A 273 36.89 -15.94 4.54
C ALA A 273 36.45 -17.33 4.04
N ARG A 274 35.28 -17.80 4.49
CA ARG A 274 34.65 -19.06 4.03
C ARG A 274 33.74 -18.89 2.80
N GLY A 275 33.65 -17.68 2.23
CA GLY A 275 32.79 -17.40 1.08
C GLY A 275 31.28 -17.49 1.37
N LEU A 276 30.88 -17.44 2.63
CA LEU A 276 29.48 -17.44 3.05
C LEU A 276 28.87 -16.04 2.93
N GLU A 277 27.67 -15.96 2.36
CA GLU A 277 26.95 -14.69 2.18
C GLU A 277 26.27 -14.29 3.50
N VAL A 278 26.31 -12.99 3.83
CA VAL A 278 25.67 -12.43 5.03
C VAL A 278 24.69 -11.35 4.61
N LEU A 279 23.44 -11.44 5.08
CA LEU A 279 22.43 -10.39 4.93
C LEU A 279 22.65 -9.26 5.94
N TYR A 280 22.50 -8.03 5.47
CA TYR A 280 22.64 -6.81 6.27
C TYR A 280 21.27 -6.24 6.60
N MET A 281 20.96 -6.21 7.90
CA MET A 281 19.73 -5.66 8.46
C MET A 281 20.08 -4.41 9.25
N VAL A 282 19.55 -3.27 8.85
CA VAL A 282 20.00 -1.96 9.34
C VAL A 282 18.84 -1.04 9.73
N GLU A 283 17.61 -1.57 9.68
CA GLU A 283 16.44 -0.84 10.15
C GLU A 283 15.95 -1.44 11.48
N PRO A 284 15.49 -0.63 12.44
CA PRO A 284 14.96 -1.15 13.72
C PRO A 284 13.82 -2.16 13.55
N ILE A 285 13.01 -2.02 12.49
CA ILE A 285 11.91 -2.95 12.19
C ILE A 285 12.40 -4.36 11.81
N ASP A 286 13.66 -4.51 11.39
CA ASP A 286 14.25 -5.82 11.06
C ASP A 286 14.27 -6.75 12.27
N GLU A 287 14.41 -6.22 13.48
CA GLU A 287 14.35 -7.03 14.70
C GLU A 287 12.97 -7.69 14.87
N TYR A 288 11.89 -6.94 14.60
CA TYR A 288 10.52 -7.46 14.63
C TYR A 288 10.26 -8.47 13.51
N VAL A 289 10.84 -8.27 12.34
CA VAL A 289 10.81 -9.24 11.24
C VAL A 289 11.47 -10.54 11.70
N MET A 290 12.65 -10.47 12.30
CA MET A 290 13.40 -11.65 12.73
C MET A 290 12.82 -12.38 13.94
N GLN A 291 11.98 -11.72 14.74
CA GLN A 291 11.20 -12.39 15.78
C GLN A 291 10.08 -13.27 15.19
N SER A 292 9.50 -12.87 14.06
CA SER A 292 8.37 -13.57 13.42
C SER A 292 8.80 -14.53 12.30
N LEU A 293 9.86 -14.22 11.56
CA LEU A 293 10.37 -15.01 10.44
C LEU A 293 11.45 -15.99 10.92
N ARG A 294 11.06 -17.24 11.16
CA ARG A 294 11.96 -18.29 11.66
C ARG A 294 12.89 -18.86 10.59
N ASP A 295 12.32 -19.14 9.43
CA ASP A 295 12.99 -19.74 8.30
C ASP A 295 12.42 -19.20 6.98
N PHE A 296 13.15 -19.44 5.89
CA PHE A 296 12.71 -19.16 4.53
C PHE A 296 13.19 -20.31 3.63
N ASP A 297 12.29 -20.90 2.85
CA ASP A 297 12.57 -22.09 2.02
C ASP A 297 13.21 -23.24 2.83
N GLY A 298 12.73 -23.43 4.07
CA GLY A 298 13.25 -24.44 5.01
C GLY A 298 14.65 -24.15 5.57
N LYS A 299 15.21 -22.96 5.33
CA LYS A 299 16.51 -22.54 5.85
C LYS A 299 16.33 -21.57 7.02
N GLU A 300 16.83 -21.96 8.20
CA GLU A 300 16.75 -21.13 9.41
C GLU A 300 17.64 -19.90 9.31
N PHE A 301 17.18 -18.78 9.88
CA PHE A 301 17.99 -17.57 9.99
C PHE A 301 18.88 -17.60 11.23
N VAL A 302 20.16 -17.24 11.07
CA VAL A 302 21.13 -17.16 12.17
C VAL A 302 21.80 -15.79 12.22
N CYS A 303 21.65 -15.15 13.38
CA CYS A 303 22.35 -13.92 13.70
C CYS A 303 23.79 -14.20 14.09
N ILE A 304 24.74 -13.66 13.33
CA ILE A 304 26.18 -13.95 13.51
C ILE A 304 26.80 -13.28 14.74
N THR A 305 26.13 -12.28 15.32
CA THR A 305 26.59 -11.61 16.55
C THR A 305 26.27 -12.42 17.81
N LYS A 306 25.47 -13.49 17.71
CA LYS A 306 25.15 -14.35 18.86
C LYS A 306 26.34 -15.24 19.23
N ALA A 307 26.53 -15.45 20.55
CA ALA A 307 27.68 -16.15 21.11
C ALA A 307 27.84 -17.62 20.65
N ARG A 308 26.80 -18.27 20.13
CA ARG A 308 26.81 -19.67 19.64
C ARG A 308 26.54 -19.78 18.14
N LEU A 309 27.30 -19.04 17.33
CA LEU A 309 27.37 -19.29 15.90
C LEU A 309 28.17 -20.58 15.68
N ASP A 310 27.49 -21.57 15.12
CA ASP A 310 28.04 -22.85 14.66
C ASP A 310 27.92 -22.87 13.14
N LEU A 311 29.09 -22.82 12.48
CA LEU A 311 29.26 -22.81 11.03
C LEU A 311 29.50 -24.22 10.47
N GLY A 312 29.38 -25.28 11.28
CA GLY A 312 29.57 -26.68 10.88
C GLY A 312 30.97 -27.25 11.16
N ASP A 313 31.25 -28.46 10.68
CA ASP A 313 32.43 -29.28 11.02
C ASP A 313 33.81 -28.64 10.73
N ASP A 314 33.86 -27.56 9.94
CA ASP A 314 35.06 -26.74 9.70
C ASP A 314 35.32 -25.67 10.80
N ASP A 315 34.48 -25.62 11.85
CA ASP A 315 34.74 -24.91 13.10
C ASP A 315 35.62 -25.69 14.08
N ALA A 316 36.24 -26.80 13.65
CA ALA A 316 37.34 -27.38 14.38
C ALA A 316 38.37 -26.28 14.69
N GLU A 317 38.59 -25.99 15.98
CA GLU A 317 39.63 -25.06 16.37
C GLU A 317 40.92 -25.50 15.65
N PRO A 318 41.65 -24.57 15.01
CA PRO A 318 42.94 -24.93 14.45
C PRO A 318 43.70 -25.66 15.55
N GLN A 319 44.24 -26.85 15.26
CA GLN A 319 45.01 -27.62 16.23
C GLN A 319 46.20 -26.77 16.66
N ARG A 320 46.02 -26.03 17.75
CA ARG A 320 47.06 -25.26 18.40
C ARG A 320 47.95 -26.24 19.12
N ASP A 321 49.25 -26.00 19.06
CA ASP A 321 50.13 -26.74 19.94
C ASP A 321 49.79 -26.43 21.41
N ALA A 322 50.17 -27.37 22.29
CA ALA A 322 49.82 -27.26 23.70
C ALA A 322 50.45 -26.04 24.39
N GLU A 323 51.52 -25.48 23.83
CA GLU A 323 52.20 -24.31 24.39
C GLU A 323 51.43 -23.02 24.07
N GLU A 324 51.00 -22.86 22.83
CA GLU A 324 50.18 -21.72 22.38
C GLU A 324 48.83 -21.69 23.09
N ALA A 325 48.15 -22.83 23.18
CA ALA A 325 46.88 -22.95 23.90
C ALA A 325 47.03 -22.49 25.36
N ARG A 326 48.09 -22.94 26.04
CA ARG A 326 48.38 -22.55 27.43
C ARG A 326 48.73 -21.07 27.56
N ARG A 327 49.47 -20.49 26.62
CA ARG A 327 49.79 -19.05 26.61
C ARG A 327 48.53 -18.20 26.47
N LEU A 328 47.63 -18.58 25.55
CA LEU A 328 46.38 -17.87 25.34
C LEU A 328 45.44 -17.99 26.54
N GLU A 329 45.35 -19.16 27.17
CA GLU A 329 44.57 -19.35 28.39
C GLU A 329 45.06 -18.42 29.52
N LEU A 330 46.37 -18.34 29.74
CA LEU A 330 46.96 -17.42 30.72
C LEU A 330 46.64 -15.95 30.38
N LEU A 331 46.69 -15.58 29.10
CA LEU A 331 46.36 -14.23 28.64
C LEU A 331 44.88 -13.91 28.87
N CYS A 332 43.96 -14.82 28.54
CA CYS A 332 42.53 -14.66 28.78
C CYS A 332 42.26 -14.45 30.28
N ASN A 333 42.82 -15.31 31.15
CA ASN A 333 42.65 -15.20 32.60
C ASN A 333 43.19 -13.87 33.16
N ALA A 334 44.36 -13.44 32.70
CA ALA A 334 44.95 -12.17 33.13
C ALA A 334 44.12 -10.96 32.66
N THR A 335 43.57 -11.03 31.44
CA THR A 335 42.74 -9.97 30.86
C THR A 335 41.39 -9.90 31.55
N GLU A 336 40.75 -11.04 31.82
CA GLU A 336 39.49 -11.12 32.56
C GLU A 336 39.64 -10.58 33.99
N ALA A 337 40.77 -10.88 34.66
CA ALA A 337 41.08 -10.33 35.97
C ALA A 337 41.21 -8.79 35.94
N ARG A 338 41.80 -8.22 34.88
CA ARG A 338 41.93 -6.76 34.70
C ARG A 338 40.61 -6.08 34.34
N LEU A 339 39.77 -6.75 33.57
CA LEU A 339 38.47 -6.24 33.10
C LEU A 339 37.30 -6.68 33.99
N ARG A 340 37.58 -7.10 35.23
CA ARG A 340 36.57 -7.59 36.16
C ARG A 340 35.47 -6.54 36.36
N GLY A 341 34.22 -6.95 36.15
CA GLY A 341 33.04 -6.08 36.26
C GLY A 341 32.69 -5.34 34.96
N ALA A 342 33.57 -5.33 33.96
CA ALA A 342 33.29 -4.80 32.62
C ALA A 342 32.94 -5.92 31.61
N VAL A 343 33.55 -7.10 31.75
CA VAL A 343 33.27 -8.28 30.91
C VAL A 343 32.88 -9.48 31.75
N GLN A 344 32.01 -10.36 31.20
CA GLN A 344 31.58 -11.58 31.90
C GLN A 344 32.58 -12.73 31.74
N LYS A 345 33.25 -12.83 30.59
CA LYS A 345 34.19 -13.91 30.27
C LYS A 345 35.12 -13.48 29.14
N VAL A 346 36.41 -13.84 29.21
CA VAL A 346 37.36 -13.69 28.10
C VAL A 346 37.70 -15.07 27.55
N VAL A 347 37.47 -15.28 26.26
CA VAL A 347 37.77 -16.55 25.57
C VAL A 347 38.47 -16.25 24.25
N VAL A 348 39.28 -17.21 23.80
CA VAL A 348 39.77 -17.14 22.43
C VAL A 348 38.65 -17.53 21.47
N SER A 349 38.57 -16.83 20.34
CA SER A 349 37.61 -17.12 19.29
C SER A 349 38.33 -17.35 17.97
N SER A 350 37.85 -18.30 17.18
CA SER A 350 38.24 -18.50 15.77
C SER A 350 37.46 -17.60 14.80
N ARG A 351 36.54 -16.76 15.31
CA ARG A 351 35.67 -15.89 14.50
C ARG A 351 36.35 -14.65 13.96
N LEU A 352 37.43 -14.23 14.60
CA LEU A 352 38.15 -13.02 14.24
C LEU A 352 39.32 -13.42 13.32
N SER A 353 39.54 -12.65 12.26
CA SER A 353 40.64 -12.83 11.33
C SER A 353 41.63 -11.68 11.40
N ALA A 354 41.18 -10.47 11.12
CA ALA A 354 42.01 -9.27 11.15
C ALA A 354 41.85 -8.50 12.48
N SER A 355 40.70 -8.64 13.15
CA SER A 355 40.49 -8.03 14.47
C SER A 355 41.27 -8.77 15.58
N PRO A 356 41.95 -8.04 16.48
CA PRO A 356 42.72 -8.66 17.56
C PRO A 356 41.87 -9.22 18.70
N CYS A 357 40.67 -8.67 18.94
CA CYS A 357 39.76 -9.09 20.00
C CYS A 357 38.33 -8.63 19.77
#